data_AF-A0A6A4WST0-F1
#
_entry.id   AF-A0A6A4WST0-F1
#
_cell.length_a   1.000
_cell.length_b   1.000
_cell.length_c   1.000
_cell.angle_alpha   90.00
_cell.angle_beta   90.00
_cell.angle_gamma   90.00
#
_symmetry.space_group_name_H-M   'P 1'
#
loop_
_entity.id
_entity.type
_entity.pdbx_description
1 polymer ?
#
loop_
_entity_poly.entity_id
_entity_poly.type
_entity_poly.pdbx_seq_one_letter_code
_entity_poly.pdbx_strand_id
1 'polypeptide(L)'
;MCADSSSTPSTFSSDSKFSSTSRKAASVLSHHPERITSGEQARQLAGIGRKIADKIDEFLQTGHLRKLDKIRASDVAVATAELSRVSGIGPAKARQLIDGGVRTLEELRARPELLNRHQTLGLRYVTEFESRIPRQEAAAIERHVLHRVAELDGRYRATVCGSYRRGAESSGDVDLLITHPDYTSDGAETGRRRTVDGAETGRGRSAAGSATARGSGRSAGGRLLGAVVDHLSQDGFVTDTLSQGDSKFMGVCRLPGAQYTTHRRLDIRLVPHDQYHCAVLYFTGSDEFNRQMRAHALEQGFTLNEYGLRPLGTTGVAGEPVPVGSEREVFEYLQYPYRPPEQRNL
;
A
#
# COMPACT_ATOMS: atom_id res chain seq x y z
N MET A 1 -0.64 -47.87 16.54
CA MET A 1 -2.06 -47.48 16.53
C MET A 1 -2.31 -46.72 15.23
N CYS A 2 -3.39 -47.10 14.54
CA CYS A 2 -3.67 -46.90 13.12
C CYS A 2 -3.95 -45.44 12.69
N ALA A 3 -3.61 -45.14 11.42
CA ALA A 3 -4.29 -44.24 10.45
C ALA A 3 -3.27 -43.93 9.33
N ASP A 4 -3.54 -43.91 8.04
CA ASP A 4 -4.71 -44.28 7.26
C ASP A 4 -4.22 -44.46 5.81
N SER A 5 -4.76 -45.46 5.12
CA SER A 5 -4.43 -45.82 3.74
C SER A 5 -5.36 -45.07 2.78
N SER A 6 -5.00 -43.85 2.37
CA SER A 6 -5.68 -43.17 1.25
C SER A 6 -4.88 -41.97 0.72
N SER A 7 -3.84 -42.24 -0.05
CA SER A 7 -3.40 -41.29 -1.07
C SER A 7 -3.01 -42.07 -2.32
N THR A 8 -3.94 -42.12 -3.27
CA THR A 8 -3.64 -42.50 -4.65
C THR A 8 -2.47 -41.64 -5.15
N PRO A 9 -1.43 -42.19 -5.80
CA PRO A 9 -0.43 -41.36 -6.43
C PRO A 9 -1.13 -40.61 -7.57
N SER A 10 -1.29 -39.30 -7.40
CA SER A 10 -1.63 -38.42 -8.51
C SER A 10 -0.64 -38.69 -9.62
N THR A 11 -1.12 -39.14 -10.77
CA THR A 11 -0.35 -39.27 -12.01
C THR A 11 0.48 -38.01 -12.21
N PHE A 12 1.81 -38.15 -12.22
CA PHE A 12 2.72 -37.05 -12.53
C PHE A 12 2.36 -36.51 -13.92
N SER A 13 1.68 -35.36 -13.94
CA SER A 13 1.42 -34.61 -15.16
C SER A 13 2.75 -34.24 -15.81
N SER A 14 2.76 -34.25 -17.14
CA SER A 14 3.93 -34.06 -18.00
C SER A 14 4.47 -32.63 -17.94
N ASP A 15 5.10 -32.25 -16.83
CA ASP A 15 5.82 -30.98 -16.72
C ASP A 15 7.26 -31.12 -17.20
N SER A 16 7.64 -30.27 -18.15
CA SER A 16 8.94 -30.22 -18.85
C SER A 16 10.15 -29.88 -17.98
N LYS A 17 10.03 -29.88 -16.64
CA LYS A 17 11.05 -29.41 -15.70
C LYS A 17 11.94 -30.52 -15.09
N PHE A 18 11.62 -31.81 -15.26
CA PHE A 18 12.42 -32.91 -14.68
C PHE A 18 13.33 -33.59 -15.70
N SER A 19 14.63 -33.70 -15.37
CA SER A 19 15.59 -34.46 -16.18
C SER A 19 15.13 -35.92 -16.34
N SER A 20 15.44 -36.51 -17.49
CA SER A 20 15.13 -37.91 -17.79
C SER A 20 15.70 -38.87 -16.72
N THR A 21 16.82 -38.52 -16.11
CA THR A 21 17.45 -39.26 -15.00
C THR A 21 16.62 -39.21 -13.70
N SER A 22 16.06 -38.06 -13.33
CA SER A 22 15.22 -37.93 -12.13
C SER A 22 13.91 -38.70 -12.27
N ARG A 23 13.31 -38.71 -13.47
CA ARG A 23 12.11 -39.51 -13.76
C ARG A 23 12.37 -41.01 -13.65
N LYS A 24 13.49 -41.50 -14.21
CA LYS A 24 13.90 -42.92 -14.08
C LYS A 24 14.12 -43.32 -12.63
N ALA A 25 14.83 -42.50 -11.84
CA ALA A 25 15.04 -42.77 -10.43
C ALA A 25 13.73 -42.80 -9.63
N ALA A 26 12.81 -41.86 -9.86
CA ALA A 26 11.50 -41.85 -9.21
C ALA A 26 10.68 -43.12 -9.53
N SER A 27 10.69 -43.56 -10.78
CA SER A 27 10.02 -44.80 -11.21
C SER A 27 10.61 -46.06 -10.57
N VAL A 28 11.94 -46.11 -10.42
CA VAL A 28 12.61 -47.25 -9.79
C VAL A 28 12.30 -47.30 -8.29
N LEU A 29 12.33 -46.15 -7.62
CA LEU A 29 12.00 -46.04 -6.20
C LEU A 29 10.52 -46.36 -5.91
N SER A 30 9.59 -45.96 -6.80
CA SER A 30 8.15 -46.19 -6.59
C SER A 30 7.73 -47.66 -6.70
N HIS A 31 8.50 -48.48 -7.42
CA HIS A 31 8.25 -49.92 -7.60
C HIS A 31 9.18 -50.78 -6.74
N HIS A 32 10.03 -50.18 -5.92
CA HIS A 32 10.92 -50.92 -5.03
C HIS A 32 10.11 -51.53 -3.86
N PRO A 33 10.24 -52.84 -3.59
CA PRO A 33 9.38 -53.54 -2.63
C PRO A 33 9.64 -53.14 -1.17
N GLU A 34 10.84 -52.68 -0.85
CA GLU A 34 11.26 -52.32 0.51
C GLU A 34 11.49 -50.82 0.65
N ARG A 35 11.29 -50.30 1.87
CA ARG A 35 11.58 -48.90 2.19
C ARG A 35 13.08 -48.64 2.17
N ILE A 36 13.52 -47.71 1.33
CA ILE A 36 14.93 -47.26 1.31
C ILE A 36 15.27 -46.53 2.61
N THR A 37 16.42 -46.86 3.19
CA THR A 37 16.92 -46.33 4.47
C THR A 37 18.22 -45.52 4.35
N SER A 38 18.90 -45.58 3.20
CA SER A 38 20.07 -44.74 2.90
C SER A 38 20.23 -44.50 1.40
N GLY A 39 20.95 -43.45 1.03
CA GLY A 39 21.37 -43.17 -0.33
C GLY A 39 22.30 -44.26 -0.89
N GLU A 40 23.10 -44.89 -0.04
CA GLU A 40 23.95 -46.03 -0.43
C GLU A 40 23.11 -47.23 -0.89
N GLN A 41 22.06 -47.58 -0.14
CA GLN A 41 21.10 -48.61 -0.54
C GLN A 41 20.42 -48.23 -1.86
N ALA A 42 19.97 -46.98 -1.99
CA ALA A 42 19.35 -46.50 -3.22
C ALA A 42 20.28 -46.59 -4.44
N ARG A 43 21.58 -46.36 -4.26
CA ARG A 43 22.58 -46.38 -5.33
C ARG A 43 22.82 -47.77 -5.92
N GLN A 44 22.44 -48.84 -5.21
CA GLN A 44 22.49 -50.21 -5.74
C GLN A 44 21.42 -50.43 -6.82
N LEU A 45 20.40 -49.56 -6.89
CA LEU A 45 19.34 -49.65 -7.88
C LEU A 45 19.76 -49.04 -9.22
N ALA A 46 19.50 -49.77 -10.29
CA ALA A 46 19.81 -49.33 -11.65
C ALA A 46 19.10 -48.00 -11.96
N GLY A 47 19.88 -46.98 -12.34
CA GLY A 47 19.37 -45.64 -12.67
C GLY A 47 19.51 -44.60 -11.55
N ILE A 48 20.01 -44.98 -10.37
CA ILE A 48 20.28 -44.06 -9.25
C ILE A 48 21.79 -43.83 -9.11
N GLY A 49 22.26 -42.66 -9.57
CA GLY A 49 23.65 -42.25 -9.40
C GLY A 49 23.92 -41.50 -8.09
N ARG A 50 25.20 -41.25 -7.79
CA ARG A 50 25.67 -40.56 -6.55
C ARG A 50 24.88 -39.29 -6.21
N LYS A 51 24.65 -38.40 -7.19
CA LYS A 51 23.90 -37.13 -6.96
C LYS A 51 22.44 -37.30 -6.54
N ILE A 52 21.81 -38.45 -6.84
CA ILE A 52 20.44 -38.76 -6.40
C ILE A 52 20.48 -39.43 -5.04
N ALA A 53 21.43 -40.35 -4.83
CA ALA A 53 21.71 -40.94 -3.52
C ALA A 53 21.96 -39.86 -2.44
N ASP A 54 22.83 -38.89 -2.71
CA ASP A 54 23.13 -37.79 -1.77
C ASP A 54 21.86 -36.98 -1.39
N LYS A 55 20.91 -36.86 -2.31
CA LYS A 55 19.62 -36.17 -2.07
C LYS A 55 18.65 -37.04 -1.27
N ILE A 56 18.67 -38.35 -1.46
CA ILE A 56 17.89 -39.29 -0.66
C ILE A 56 18.39 -39.25 0.77
N ASP A 57 19.70 -39.25 1.00
CA ASP A 57 20.28 -39.09 2.34
C ASP A 57 19.87 -37.75 2.97
N GLU A 58 19.98 -36.64 2.24
CA GLU A 58 19.53 -35.32 2.73
C GLU A 58 18.05 -35.35 3.14
N PHE A 59 17.19 -35.95 2.33
CA PHE A 59 15.75 -36.04 2.61
C PHE A 59 15.44 -36.98 3.78
N LEU A 60 16.10 -38.13 3.88
CA LEU A 60 15.90 -39.07 4.98
C LEU A 60 16.35 -38.49 6.33
N GLN A 61 17.42 -37.69 6.34
CA GLN A 61 17.93 -37.05 7.55
C GLN A 61 17.12 -35.83 7.98
N THR A 62 16.70 -34.99 7.04
CA THR A 62 16.13 -33.66 7.33
C THR A 62 14.64 -33.55 7.06
N GLY A 63 14.05 -34.50 6.34
CA GLY A 63 12.68 -34.42 5.82
C GLY A 63 12.51 -33.47 4.61
N HIS A 64 13.58 -32.79 4.17
CA HIS A 64 13.52 -31.75 3.15
C HIS A 64 14.72 -31.80 2.19
N LEU A 65 14.70 -30.96 1.16
CA LEU A 65 15.75 -30.84 0.16
C LEU A 65 16.02 -29.36 -0.08
N ARG A 66 17.19 -28.87 0.36
CA ARG A 66 17.57 -27.44 0.30
C ARG A 66 17.43 -26.85 -1.10
N LYS A 67 17.72 -27.65 -2.14
CA LYS A 67 17.55 -27.21 -3.54
C LYS A 67 16.07 -26.99 -3.89
N LEU A 68 15.18 -27.88 -3.47
CA LEU A 68 13.74 -27.72 -3.68
C LEU A 68 13.18 -26.56 -2.85
N ASP A 69 13.65 -26.40 -1.62
CA ASP A 69 13.23 -25.28 -0.75
C ASP A 69 13.63 -23.93 -1.36
N LYS A 70 14.85 -23.82 -1.90
CA LYS A 70 15.29 -22.62 -2.63
C LYS A 70 14.44 -22.33 -3.87
N ILE A 71 14.11 -23.35 -4.68
CA ILE A 71 13.26 -23.17 -5.86
C ILE A 71 11.86 -22.72 -5.43
N ARG A 72 11.26 -23.39 -4.44
CA ARG A 72 9.94 -23.00 -3.91
C ARG A 72 9.94 -21.58 -3.34
N ALA A 73 10.97 -21.20 -2.58
CA ALA A 73 11.10 -19.84 -2.06
C ALA A 73 11.19 -18.81 -3.19
N SER A 74 11.94 -19.13 -4.26
CA SER A 74 12.03 -18.30 -5.46
C SER A 74 10.67 -18.17 -6.17
N ASP A 75 9.96 -19.27 -6.37
CA ASP A 75 8.65 -19.28 -7.03
C ASP A 75 7.61 -18.47 -6.22
N VAL A 76 7.62 -18.61 -4.89
CA VAL A 76 6.78 -17.80 -3.99
C VAL A 76 7.15 -16.32 -4.05
N ALA A 77 8.45 -15.99 -4.12
CA ALA A 77 8.89 -14.60 -4.24
C ALA A 77 8.45 -13.98 -5.57
N VAL A 78 8.57 -14.71 -6.68
CA VAL A 78 8.10 -14.26 -8.01
C VAL A 78 6.59 -14.06 -8.02
N ALA A 79 5.82 -15.03 -7.51
CA ALA A 79 4.37 -14.90 -7.41
C ALA A 79 3.96 -13.75 -6.47
N THR A 80 4.68 -13.56 -5.37
CA THR A 80 4.43 -12.44 -4.44
C THR A 80 4.66 -11.11 -5.12
N ALA A 81 5.77 -10.97 -5.86
CA ALA A 81 6.07 -9.77 -6.63
C ALA A 81 5.01 -9.50 -7.70
N GLU A 82 4.61 -10.52 -8.47
CA GLU A 82 3.59 -10.42 -9.51
C GLU A 82 2.23 -9.96 -8.96
N LEU A 83 1.75 -10.60 -7.89
CA LEU A 83 0.47 -10.24 -7.29
C LEU A 83 0.52 -8.87 -6.59
N SER A 84 1.68 -8.49 -6.05
CA SER A 84 1.85 -7.19 -5.36
C SER A 84 1.91 -6.00 -6.33
N ARG A 85 1.94 -6.23 -7.65
CA ARG A 85 1.73 -5.19 -8.67
C ARG A 85 0.32 -4.60 -8.59
N VAL A 86 -0.65 -5.38 -8.11
CA VAL A 86 -2.04 -4.95 -7.95
C VAL A 86 -2.17 -4.04 -6.73
N SER A 87 -2.62 -2.80 -6.95
CA SER A 87 -2.92 -1.88 -5.85
C SER A 87 -3.89 -2.50 -4.84
N GLY A 88 -3.52 -2.49 -3.56
CA GLY A 88 -4.30 -3.11 -2.48
C GLY A 88 -3.90 -4.56 -2.17
N ILE A 89 -2.96 -5.16 -2.89
CA ILE A 89 -2.36 -6.46 -2.58
C ILE A 89 -0.93 -6.24 -2.06
N GLY A 90 -0.77 -6.31 -0.74
CA GLY A 90 0.55 -6.36 -0.10
C GLY A 90 1.05 -7.79 0.12
N PRO A 91 2.26 -7.98 0.68
CA PRO A 91 2.88 -9.30 0.87
C PRO A 91 1.99 -10.32 1.61
N ALA A 92 1.24 -9.86 2.62
CA ALA A 92 0.35 -10.72 3.39
C ALA A 92 -0.81 -11.27 2.52
N LYS A 93 -1.48 -10.40 1.76
CA LYS A 93 -2.58 -10.82 0.86
C LYS A 93 -2.04 -11.65 -0.32
N ALA A 94 -0.90 -11.28 -0.88
CA ALA A 94 -0.25 -12.06 -1.92
C ALA A 94 0.04 -13.49 -1.44
N ARG A 95 0.55 -13.65 -0.21
CA ARG A 95 0.79 -14.97 0.36
C ARG A 95 -0.50 -15.78 0.55
N GLN A 96 -1.55 -15.15 1.09
CA GLN A 96 -2.87 -15.78 1.20
C GLN A 96 -3.39 -16.28 -0.16
N LEU A 97 -3.20 -15.49 -1.22
CA LEU A 97 -3.61 -15.86 -2.58
C LEU A 97 -2.78 -17.03 -3.12
N ILE A 98 -1.46 -17.03 -2.90
CA ILE A 98 -0.54 -18.11 -3.29
C ILE A 98 -0.90 -19.43 -2.59
N ASP A 99 -1.22 -19.37 -1.29
CA ASP A 99 -1.66 -20.53 -0.52
C ASP A 99 -3.01 -21.06 -1.03
N GLY A 100 -3.88 -20.16 -1.51
CA GLY A 100 -5.13 -20.47 -2.24
C GLY A 100 -4.93 -20.87 -3.70
N GLY A 101 -3.69 -21.08 -4.15
CA GLY A 101 -3.36 -21.53 -5.50
C GLY A 101 -3.47 -20.45 -6.58
N VAL A 102 -3.45 -19.15 -6.24
CA VAL A 102 -3.32 -18.03 -7.18
C VAL A 102 -1.88 -17.56 -7.18
N ARG A 103 -1.18 -17.65 -8.32
CA ARG A 103 0.21 -17.21 -8.48
C ARG A 103 0.41 -16.20 -9.60
N THR A 104 -0.59 -16.01 -10.46
CA THR A 104 -0.52 -15.08 -11.59
C THR A 104 -1.70 -14.12 -11.61
N LEU A 105 -1.56 -12.98 -12.31
CA LEU A 105 -2.67 -12.05 -12.51
C LEU A 105 -3.81 -12.66 -13.34
N GLU A 106 -3.52 -13.58 -14.25
CA GLU A 106 -4.53 -14.30 -15.03
C GLU A 106 -5.40 -15.20 -14.14
N GLU A 107 -4.77 -15.99 -13.28
CA GLU A 107 -5.47 -16.82 -12.29
C GLU A 107 -6.27 -15.98 -11.29
N LEU A 108 -5.80 -14.76 -11.00
CA LEU A 108 -6.51 -13.82 -10.14
C LEU A 108 -7.73 -13.22 -10.85
N ARG A 109 -7.63 -12.88 -12.14
CA ARG A 109 -8.75 -12.39 -12.96
C ARG A 109 -9.88 -13.43 -13.07
N ALA A 110 -9.53 -14.71 -13.07
CA ALA A 110 -10.49 -15.80 -13.06
C ALA A 110 -11.22 -16.00 -11.71
N ARG A 111 -10.76 -15.35 -10.63
CA ARG A 111 -11.27 -15.50 -9.26
C ARG A 111 -11.54 -14.15 -8.57
N PRO A 112 -12.43 -13.31 -9.14
CA PRO A 112 -12.71 -11.97 -8.61
C PRO A 112 -13.31 -11.98 -7.19
N GLU A 113 -13.93 -13.08 -6.76
CA GLU A 113 -14.49 -13.26 -5.42
C GLU A 113 -13.45 -13.22 -4.30
N LEU A 114 -12.17 -13.41 -4.63
CA LEU A 114 -11.05 -13.34 -3.66
C LEU A 114 -10.61 -11.90 -3.35
N LEU A 115 -11.17 -10.92 -4.06
CA LEU A 115 -10.76 -9.52 -4.03
C LEU A 115 -11.81 -8.62 -3.39
N ASN A 116 -11.35 -7.64 -2.61
CA ASN A 116 -12.17 -6.51 -2.23
C ASN A 116 -12.21 -5.45 -3.34
N ARG A 117 -13.08 -4.44 -3.24
CA ARG A 117 -13.26 -3.40 -4.25
C ARG A 117 -11.95 -2.69 -4.65
N HIS A 118 -11.09 -2.34 -3.69
CA HIS A 118 -9.79 -1.71 -3.97
C HIS A 118 -8.94 -2.64 -4.84
N GLN A 119 -8.82 -3.91 -4.45
CA GLN A 119 -8.03 -4.90 -5.17
C GLN A 119 -8.61 -5.20 -6.56
N THR A 120 -9.94 -5.24 -6.70
CA THR A 120 -10.62 -5.42 -8.01
C THR A 120 -10.26 -4.28 -8.96
N LEU A 121 -10.32 -3.03 -8.49
CA LEU A 121 -9.94 -1.86 -9.30
C LEU A 121 -8.43 -1.82 -9.56
N GLY A 122 -7.62 -2.20 -8.56
CA GLY A 122 -6.18 -2.35 -8.71
C GLY A 122 -5.82 -3.36 -9.80
N LEU A 123 -6.57 -4.46 -9.91
CA LEU A 123 -6.35 -5.49 -10.93
C LEU A 123 -6.83 -5.02 -12.31
N ARG A 124 -7.95 -4.29 -12.36
CA ARG A 124 -8.48 -3.68 -13.58
C ARG A 124 -7.45 -2.73 -14.21
N TYR A 125 -6.87 -1.85 -13.40
CA TYR A 125 -5.99 -0.77 -13.88
C TYR A 125 -4.50 -1.06 -13.70
N VAL A 126 -4.10 -2.30 -13.38
CA VAL A 126 -2.71 -2.65 -13.03
C VAL A 126 -1.68 -2.15 -14.04
N THR A 127 -1.96 -2.33 -15.33
CA THR A 127 -1.06 -1.86 -16.41
C THR A 127 -1.05 -0.34 -16.56
N GLU A 128 -2.19 0.31 -16.32
CA GLU A 128 -2.31 1.77 -16.41
C GLU A 128 -1.60 2.45 -15.24
N PHE A 129 -1.70 1.88 -14.03
CA PHE A 129 -1.04 2.38 -12.82
C PHE A 129 0.48 2.19 -12.84
N GLU A 130 0.99 1.23 -13.61
CA GLU A 130 2.44 1.07 -13.83
C GLU A 130 3.01 2.09 -14.81
N SER A 131 2.16 2.70 -15.65
CA SER A 131 2.59 3.69 -16.62
C SER A 131 2.85 5.05 -15.95
N ARG A 132 3.97 5.67 -16.28
CA ARG A 132 4.32 7.01 -15.78
C ARG A 132 3.41 8.08 -16.38
N ILE A 133 3.15 9.12 -15.60
CA ILE A 133 2.43 10.33 -16.01
C ILE A 133 3.46 11.35 -16.50
N PRO A 134 3.51 11.71 -17.79
CA PRO A 134 4.40 12.76 -18.28
C PRO A 134 4.11 14.10 -17.59
N ARG A 135 5.14 14.91 -17.34
CA ARG A 135 4.99 16.21 -16.66
C ARG A 135 3.95 17.13 -17.31
N GLN A 136 3.84 17.11 -18.64
CA GLN A 136 2.83 17.89 -19.38
C GLN A 136 1.40 17.44 -19.04
N GLU A 137 1.17 16.14 -18.89
CA GLU A 137 -0.13 15.60 -18.47
C GLU A 137 -0.40 15.94 -17.00
N ALA A 138 0.60 15.79 -16.11
CA ALA A 138 0.47 16.17 -14.70
C ALA A 138 0.14 17.67 -14.53
N ALA A 139 0.73 18.56 -15.35
CA ALA A 139 0.42 19.98 -15.36
C ALA A 139 -0.99 20.28 -15.92
N ALA A 140 -1.49 19.47 -16.85
CA ALA A 140 -2.89 19.56 -17.29
C ALA A 140 -3.85 19.10 -16.18
N ILE A 141 -3.50 18.04 -15.44
CA ILE A 141 -4.23 17.58 -14.26
C ILE A 141 -4.27 18.69 -13.20
N GLU A 142 -3.12 19.27 -12.85
CA GLU A 142 -3.03 20.38 -11.89
C GLU A 142 -3.97 21.53 -12.27
N ARG A 143 -3.87 22.04 -13.50
CA ARG A 143 -4.73 23.14 -13.97
C ARG A 143 -6.22 22.81 -13.84
N HIS A 144 -6.59 21.59 -14.20
CA HIS A 144 -7.97 21.13 -14.12
C HIS A 144 -8.44 21.03 -12.66
N VAL A 145 -7.73 20.33 -11.79
CA VAL A 145 -8.16 20.14 -10.40
C VAL A 145 -8.16 21.44 -9.59
N LEU A 146 -7.18 22.33 -9.82
CA LEU A 146 -7.15 23.64 -9.15
C LEU A 146 -8.34 24.51 -9.59
N HIS A 147 -8.68 24.51 -10.87
CA HIS A 147 -9.86 25.20 -11.37
C HIS A 147 -11.14 24.67 -10.73
N ARG A 148 -11.35 23.34 -10.75
CA ARG A 148 -12.57 22.72 -10.21
C ARG A 148 -12.69 22.89 -8.70
N VAL A 149 -11.59 22.79 -7.95
CA VAL A 149 -11.62 23.04 -6.50
C VAL A 149 -11.95 24.51 -6.19
N ALA A 150 -11.40 25.47 -6.95
CA ALA A 150 -11.71 26.88 -6.77
C ALA A 150 -13.15 27.23 -7.18
N GLU A 151 -13.71 26.55 -8.20
CA GLU A 151 -15.11 26.68 -8.63
C GLU A 151 -16.08 26.19 -7.55
N LEU A 152 -15.73 25.13 -6.82
CA LEU A 152 -16.53 24.60 -5.72
C LEU A 152 -16.62 25.57 -4.53
N ASP A 153 -15.47 26.03 -4.02
CA ASP A 153 -15.38 27.07 -2.98
C ASP A 153 -13.97 27.72 -3.05
N GLY A 154 -13.92 29.01 -3.33
CA GLY A 154 -12.67 29.76 -3.46
C GLY A 154 -11.83 29.86 -2.17
N ARG A 155 -12.36 29.41 -1.02
CA ARG A 155 -11.62 29.30 0.25
C ARG A 155 -10.77 28.04 0.34
N TYR A 156 -10.98 27.04 -0.51
CA TYR A 156 -10.06 25.91 -0.57
C TYR A 156 -8.68 26.37 -1.02
N ARG A 157 -7.66 25.90 -0.32
CA ARG A 157 -6.29 25.89 -0.82
C ARG A 157 -5.99 24.51 -1.36
N ALA A 158 -5.57 24.41 -2.61
CA ALA A 158 -5.19 23.15 -3.24
C ALA A 158 -3.76 23.23 -3.79
N THR A 159 -3.00 22.14 -3.69
CA THR A 159 -1.60 22.08 -4.14
C THR A 159 -1.27 20.66 -4.60
N VAL A 160 -0.82 20.50 -5.84
CA VAL A 160 -0.30 19.22 -6.32
C VAL A 160 1.11 19.04 -5.74
N CYS A 161 1.35 17.90 -5.08
CA CYS A 161 2.57 17.61 -4.34
C CYS A 161 3.36 16.46 -5.00
N GLY A 162 4.04 15.64 -4.20
CA GLY A 162 4.79 14.49 -4.65
C GLY A 162 5.90 14.82 -5.63
N SER A 163 6.20 13.85 -6.50
CA SER A 163 7.24 13.99 -7.52
C SER A 163 7.02 15.17 -8.47
N TYR A 164 5.76 15.54 -8.74
CA TYR A 164 5.42 16.67 -9.60
C TYR A 164 5.96 17.99 -9.03
N ARG A 165 5.70 18.25 -7.75
CA ARG A 165 6.19 19.44 -7.03
C ARG A 165 7.70 19.47 -6.87
N ARG A 166 8.37 18.32 -6.88
CA ARG A 166 9.84 18.20 -6.90
C ARG A 166 10.45 18.35 -8.29
N GLY A 167 9.69 18.79 -9.29
CA GLY A 167 10.21 19.04 -10.64
C GLY A 167 10.45 17.80 -11.49
N ALA A 168 9.92 16.62 -11.15
CA ALA A 168 10.14 15.42 -11.94
C ALA A 168 9.54 15.53 -13.36
N GLU A 169 10.25 15.00 -14.36
CA GLU A 169 9.80 14.91 -15.76
C GLU A 169 8.63 13.92 -15.95
N SER A 170 8.45 13.00 -15.00
CA SER A 170 7.27 12.16 -14.92
C SER A 170 6.93 11.79 -13.47
N SER A 171 5.66 11.51 -13.21
CA SER A 171 5.12 11.11 -11.90
C SER A 171 4.53 9.70 -11.94
N GLY A 172 4.39 9.05 -10.78
CA GLY A 172 3.72 7.75 -10.69
C GLY A 172 2.21 7.90 -10.56
N ASP A 173 1.81 8.91 -9.81
CA ASP A 173 0.44 9.24 -9.44
C ASP A 173 0.33 10.75 -9.21
N VAL A 174 -0.87 11.19 -8.83
CA VAL A 174 -1.20 12.58 -8.51
C VAL A 174 -1.52 12.69 -7.03
N ASP A 175 -0.69 13.42 -6.30
CA ASP A 175 -0.92 13.78 -4.89
C ASP A 175 -1.52 15.18 -4.80
N LEU A 176 -2.77 15.31 -4.39
CA LEU A 176 -3.44 16.60 -4.19
C LEU A 176 -3.61 16.88 -2.69
N LEU A 177 -2.89 17.87 -2.19
CA LEU A 177 -3.10 18.39 -0.84
C LEU A 177 -4.16 19.49 -0.89
N ILE A 178 -5.18 19.39 -0.04
CA ILE A 178 -6.21 20.43 0.13
C ILE A 178 -6.32 20.88 1.58
N THR A 179 -6.66 22.15 1.80
CA THR A 179 -7.06 22.70 3.09
C THR A 179 -8.25 23.63 2.92
N HIS A 180 -8.97 23.86 4.02
CA HIS A 180 -10.11 24.76 4.04
C HIS A 180 -10.20 25.44 5.42
N PRO A 181 -10.46 26.76 5.51
CA PRO A 181 -10.50 27.49 6.79
C PRO A 181 -11.45 26.91 7.83
N ASP A 182 -12.54 26.25 7.41
CA ASP A 182 -13.49 25.58 8.31
C ASP A 182 -12.98 24.24 8.87
N TYR A 183 -11.74 23.83 8.55
CA TYR A 183 -11.10 22.62 9.06
C TYR A 183 -9.70 22.94 9.60
N THR A 184 -9.59 23.11 10.92
CA THR A 184 -8.35 23.42 11.66
C THR A 184 -8.02 22.33 12.67
N SER A 185 -6.84 22.39 13.30
CA SER A 185 -6.40 21.43 14.32
C SER A 185 -7.43 21.27 15.45
N ASP A 186 -7.98 22.38 15.92
CA ASP A 186 -8.93 22.43 17.04
C ASP A 186 -10.27 21.75 16.68
N GLY A 187 -10.73 21.95 15.44
CA GLY A 187 -11.92 21.29 14.90
C GLY A 187 -11.69 19.82 14.53
N ALA A 188 -10.46 19.44 14.16
CA ALA A 188 -10.11 18.08 13.78
C ALA A 188 -9.92 17.16 15.00
N GLU A 189 -9.33 17.67 16.09
CA GLU A 189 -9.13 16.90 17.34
C GLU A 189 -10.45 16.57 18.05
N THR A 190 -11.41 17.50 18.04
CA THR A 190 -12.77 17.30 18.57
C THR A 190 -13.59 16.27 17.79
N GLY A 191 -13.23 16.01 16.52
CA GLY A 191 -13.77 14.91 15.72
C GLY A 191 -13.16 13.55 16.07
N ARG A 192 -11.83 13.50 16.32
CA ARG A 192 -11.10 12.27 16.66
C ARG A 192 -11.45 11.70 18.04
N ARG A 193 -11.69 12.55 19.05
CA ARG A 193 -12.11 12.06 20.38
C ARG A 193 -13.45 11.33 20.36
N ARG A 194 -14.39 11.75 19.50
CA ARG A 194 -15.72 11.12 19.39
C ARG A 194 -15.71 9.69 18.82
N THR A 195 -14.64 9.27 18.15
CA THR A 195 -14.53 7.91 17.60
C THR A 195 -13.87 6.90 18.54
N VAL A 196 -13.28 7.35 19.66
CA VAL A 196 -12.54 6.46 20.58
C VAL A 196 -13.39 6.04 21.78
N ASP A 197 -14.40 6.82 22.19
CA ASP A 197 -15.23 6.52 23.37
C ASP A 197 -16.42 5.56 23.10
N GLY A 198 -16.28 4.65 22.13
CA GLY A 198 -17.34 3.72 21.70
C GLY A 198 -17.32 2.32 22.33
N ALA A 199 -16.40 2.04 23.26
CA ALA A 199 -16.29 0.73 23.91
C ALA A 199 -16.27 0.86 25.44
N GLU A 200 -17.24 0.17 26.07
CA GLU A 200 -17.43 -0.05 27.52
C GLU A 200 -18.00 1.16 28.31
N THR A 201 -19.06 1.07 29.11
CA THR A 201 -19.70 -0.02 29.86
C THR A 201 -21.21 0.25 30.01
N GLY A 202 -22.00 -0.82 30.08
CA GLY A 202 -23.39 -0.75 30.51
C GLY A 202 -23.52 -0.75 32.04
N ARG A 203 -24.38 0.13 32.57
CA ARG A 203 -25.35 -0.09 33.67
C ARG A 203 -26.05 1.25 33.96
N GLY A 204 -27.38 1.26 33.86
CA GLY A 204 -28.17 2.49 33.71
C GLY A 204 -28.76 3.12 34.96
N ARG A 205 -29.46 4.23 34.75
CA ARG A 205 -30.80 4.57 35.28
C ARG A 205 -31.29 5.91 34.68
N SER A 206 -32.61 6.06 34.60
CA SER A 206 -33.37 7.07 33.83
C SER A 206 -33.36 8.48 34.42
N ALA A 207 -33.44 9.50 33.55
CA ALA A 207 -34.45 10.57 33.62
C ALA A 207 -34.41 11.45 32.35
N ALA A 208 -35.56 12.04 32.03
CA ALA A 208 -35.96 12.63 30.76
C ALA A 208 -35.15 13.85 30.27
N GLY A 209 -35.10 14.03 28.94
CA GLY A 209 -34.65 15.28 28.32
C GLY A 209 -34.45 15.19 26.80
N SER A 210 -35.46 15.61 26.05
CA SER A 210 -35.39 16.12 24.66
C SER A 210 -34.64 15.29 23.61
N ALA A 211 -35.41 14.54 22.82
CA ALA A 211 -34.96 13.93 21.58
C ALA A 211 -34.64 15.00 20.51
N THR A 212 -33.36 15.36 20.38
CA THR A 212 -32.85 15.93 19.13
C THR A 212 -32.30 14.79 18.26
N ALA A 213 -32.75 14.78 17.00
CA ALA A 213 -32.48 13.75 16.02
C ALA A 213 -30.98 13.45 15.90
N ARG A 214 -30.59 12.19 16.14
CA ARG A 214 -29.25 11.67 15.82
C ARG A 214 -29.13 11.55 14.30
N GLY A 215 -28.80 12.65 13.65
CA GLY A 215 -28.40 12.63 12.24
C GLY A 215 -27.03 11.98 12.10
N SER A 216 -26.97 10.90 11.32
CA SER A 216 -25.75 10.24 10.84
C SER A 216 -24.97 11.14 9.85
N GLY A 217 -24.61 12.35 10.26
CA GLY A 217 -23.90 13.31 9.42
C GLY A 217 -22.42 12.99 9.32
N ARG A 218 -21.85 13.04 8.09
CA ARG A 218 -20.39 13.01 7.86
C ARG A 218 -19.69 14.04 8.74
N SER A 219 -18.47 13.75 9.22
CA SER A 219 -17.65 14.72 9.96
C SER A 219 -17.36 15.98 9.12
N ALA A 220 -16.89 17.07 9.74
CA ALA A 220 -16.54 18.29 9.00
C ALA A 220 -15.54 18.01 7.88
N GLY A 221 -14.48 17.23 8.17
CA GLY A 221 -13.51 16.79 7.18
C GLY A 221 -14.15 15.94 6.08
N GLY A 222 -14.96 14.94 6.46
CA GLY A 222 -15.64 14.07 5.50
C GLY A 222 -16.63 14.80 4.58
N ARG A 223 -17.26 15.89 5.05
CA ARG A 223 -18.08 16.77 4.20
C ARG A 223 -17.23 17.56 3.22
N LEU A 224 -16.16 18.20 3.69
CA LEU A 224 -15.30 19.04 2.85
C LEU A 224 -14.54 18.22 1.80
N LEU A 225 -13.94 17.10 2.19
CA LEU A 225 -13.28 16.20 1.24
C LEU A 225 -14.28 15.54 0.29
N GLY A 226 -15.44 15.12 0.82
CA GLY A 226 -16.51 14.54 0.03
C GLY A 226 -17.00 15.50 -1.07
N ALA A 227 -17.23 16.76 -0.75
CA ALA A 227 -17.66 17.77 -1.71
C ALA A 227 -16.65 17.95 -2.87
N VAL A 228 -15.35 17.97 -2.57
CA VAL A 228 -14.29 18.04 -3.59
C VAL A 228 -14.33 16.80 -4.50
N VAL A 229 -14.40 15.60 -3.92
CA VAL A 229 -14.46 14.34 -4.69
C VAL A 229 -15.72 14.29 -5.55
N ASP A 230 -16.87 14.65 -5.00
CA ASP A 230 -18.15 14.65 -5.71
C ASP A 230 -18.12 15.65 -6.88
N HIS A 231 -17.55 16.85 -6.67
CA HIS A 231 -17.44 17.87 -7.72
C HIS A 231 -16.46 17.49 -8.85
N LEU A 232 -15.36 16.83 -8.52
CA LEU A 232 -14.42 16.25 -9.49
C LEU A 232 -14.98 14.99 -10.19
N SER A 233 -16.04 14.38 -9.66
CA SER A 233 -16.70 13.25 -10.32
C SER A 233 -17.75 13.72 -11.34
N GLN A 234 -18.30 14.93 -11.17
CA GLN A 234 -19.38 15.47 -12.01
C GLN A 234 -18.98 15.67 -13.48
N ASP A 235 -17.72 16.00 -13.75
CA ASP A 235 -17.17 16.15 -15.11
C ASP A 235 -16.44 14.88 -15.60
N GLY A 236 -16.53 13.79 -14.83
CA GLY A 236 -15.89 12.52 -15.13
C GLY A 236 -14.37 12.49 -14.90
N PHE A 237 -13.79 13.50 -14.24
CA PHE A 237 -12.37 13.47 -13.91
C PHE A 237 -12.04 12.36 -12.91
N VAL A 238 -12.76 12.27 -11.79
CA VAL A 238 -12.71 11.10 -10.89
C VAL A 238 -13.59 10.00 -11.47
N THR A 239 -12.99 8.87 -11.81
CA THR A 239 -13.70 7.74 -12.45
C THR A 239 -14.04 6.63 -11.46
N ASP A 240 -13.18 6.40 -10.46
CA ASP A 240 -13.37 5.34 -9.47
C ASP A 240 -12.79 5.72 -8.10
N THR A 241 -13.39 5.14 -7.06
CA THR A 241 -12.93 5.30 -5.67
C THR A 241 -12.35 3.98 -5.17
N LEU A 242 -11.08 3.97 -4.73
CA LEU A 242 -10.47 2.83 -4.06
C LEU A 242 -10.83 2.84 -2.57
N SER A 243 -10.68 4.00 -1.92
CA SER A 243 -11.08 4.23 -0.53
C SER A 243 -11.39 5.71 -0.29
N GLN A 244 -12.28 5.99 0.66
CA GLN A 244 -12.62 7.35 1.06
C GLN A 244 -12.89 7.39 2.57
N GLY A 245 -12.09 8.18 3.26
CA GLY A 245 -12.31 8.54 4.67
C GLY A 245 -12.54 10.03 4.83
N ASP A 246 -12.41 10.51 6.06
CA ASP A 246 -12.70 11.91 6.40
C ASP A 246 -11.61 12.90 5.98
N SER A 247 -10.38 12.43 5.81
CA SER A 247 -9.23 13.27 5.48
C SER A 247 -8.35 12.72 4.35
N LYS A 248 -8.66 11.51 3.85
CA LYS A 248 -7.93 10.86 2.77
C LYS A 248 -8.90 10.23 1.79
N PHE A 249 -8.70 10.53 0.52
CA PHE A 249 -9.32 9.85 -0.61
C PHE A 249 -8.21 9.18 -1.43
N MET A 250 -8.46 7.93 -1.84
CA MET A 250 -7.65 7.23 -2.82
C MET A 250 -8.58 6.79 -3.94
N GLY A 251 -8.29 7.23 -5.16
CA GLY A 251 -9.12 6.96 -6.32
C GLY A 251 -8.34 6.84 -7.60
N VAL A 252 -9.11 6.95 -8.67
CA VAL A 252 -8.68 6.86 -10.05
C VAL A 252 -9.22 8.08 -10.77
N CYS A 253 -8.38 8.73 -11.55
CA CYS A 253 -8.78 9.86 -12.36
C CYS A 253 -8.34 9.70 -13.81
N ARG A 254 -8.99 10.44 -14.69
CA ARG A 254 -8.60 10.59 -16.08
C ARG A 254 -9.06 11.97 -16.54
N LEU A 255 -8.17 12.73 -17.16
CA LEU A 255 -8.57 14.02 -17.71
C LEU A 255 -9.71 13.86 -18.73
N PRO A 256 -10.72 14.74 -18.72
CA PRO A 256 -11.70 14.78 -19.78
C PRO A 256 -11.05 15.10 -21.13
N GLY A 257 -11.38 14.34 -22.18
CA GLY A 257 -10.85 14.55 -23.54
C GLY A 257 -10.42 13.25 -24.22
N ALA A 258 -10.64 13.14 -25.53
CA ALA A 258 -10.38 11.91 -26.28
C ALA A 258 -8.89 11.52 -26.32
N GLN A 259 -7.98 12.49 -26.10
CA GLN A 259 -6.53 12.26 -26.05
C GLN A 259 -6.06 11.62 -24.73
N TYR A 260 -6.86 11.67 -23.67
CA TYR A 260 -6.50 11.13 -22.35
C TYR A 260 -7.18 9.78 -22.16
N THR A 261 -6.51 8.72 -22.60
CA THR A 261 -7.07 7.35 -22.57
C THR A 261 -6.70 6.59 -21.30
N THR A 262 -5.62 6.97 -20.63
CA THR A 262 -5.04 6.25 -19.50
C THR A 262 -5.54 6.80 -18.17
N HIS A 263 -6.02 5.91 -17.31
CA HIS A 263 -6.42 6.19 -15.94
C HIS A 263 -5.18 6.32 -15.04
N ARG A 264 -5.21 7.33 -14.17
CA ARG A 264 -4.13 7.67 -13.24
C ARG A 264 -4.60 7.47 -11.82
N ARG A 265 -3.65 7.15 -10.94
CA ARG A 265 -3.92 7.15 -9.50
C ARG A 265 -4.01 8.60 -9.00
N LEU A 266 -5.03 8.85 -8.18
CA LEU A 266 -5.25 10.13 -7.53
C LEU A 266 -5.39 9.91 -6.03
N ASP A 267 -4.57 10.59 -5.26
CA ASP A 267 -4.69 10.65 -3.80
C ASP A 267 -4.97 12.10 -3.39
N ILE A 268 -6.07 12.31 -2.67
CA ILE A 268 -6.44 13.63 -2.14
C ILE A 268 -6.32 13.59 -0.63
N ARG A 269 -5.57 14.52 -0.05
CA ARG A 269 -5.43 14.68 1.39
C ARG A 269 -6.01 16.01 1.86
N LEU A 270 -7.02 15.94 2.72
CA LEU A 270 -7.46 17.10 3.49
C LEU A 270 -6.64 17.18 4.78
N VAL A 271 -5.97 18.29 4.98
CA VAL A 271 -5.22 18.58 6.22
C VAL A 271 -5.75 19.84 6.89
N PRO A 272 -5.61 19.96 8.22
CA PRO A 272 -5.96 21.19 8.92
C PRO A 272 -5.27 22.41 8.31
N HIS A 273 -6.04 23.49 8.17
CA HIS A 273 -5.62 24.70 7.45
C HIS A 273 -4.39 25.35 8.05
N ASP A 274 -4.34 25.40 9.38
CA ASP A 274 -3.24 25.91 10.20
C ASP A 274 -1.97 25.03 10.17
N GLN A 275 -2.06 23.80 9.63
CA GLN A 275 -0.96 22.84 9.55
C GLN A 275 -0.38 22.70 8.13
N TYR A 276 -0.81 23.56 7.21
CA TYR A 276 -0.48 23.47 5.78
C TYR A 276 1.03 23.33 5.51
N HIS A 277 1.88 24.08 6.22
CA HIS A 277 3.32 24.13 5.91
C HIS A 277 4.06 22.83 6.24
N CYS A 278 3.72 22.17 7.35
CA CYS A 278 4.25 20.83 7.67
C CYS A 278 3.67 19.77 6.72
N ALA A 279 2.39 19.89 6.37
CA ALA A 279 1.74 18.97 5.46
C ALA A 279 2.32 19.05 4.04
N VAL A 280 2.47 20.25 3.47
CA VAL A 280 3.03 20.41 2.13
C VAL A 280 4.48 19.96 2.09
N LEU A 281 5.27 20.19 3.14
CA LEU A 281 6.62 19.64 3.27
C LEU A 281 6.60 18.10 3.19
N TYR A 282 5.75 17.46 4.00
CA TYR A 282 5.61 16.00 4.03
C TYR A 282 5.14 15.43 2.68
N PHE A 283 4.07 15.97 2.09
CA PHE A 283 3.51 15.47 0.83
C PHE A 283 4.39 15.82 -0.37
N THR A 284 5.29 16.79 -0.27
CA THR A 284 6.31 17.04 -1.31
C THR A 284 7.33 15.92 -1.35
N GLY A 285 7.76 15.39 -0.20
CA GLY A 285 8.77 14.33 -0.11
C GLY A 285 10.16 14.73 -0.61
N SER A 286 11.00 13.79 -1.08
CA SER A 286 10.76 12.35 -1.22
C SER A 286 10.53 11.62 0.12
N ASP A 287 10.17 10.34 0.06
CA ASP A 287 10.04 9.49 1.26
C ASP A 287 11.37 9.38 2.02
N GLU A 288 12.48 9.25 1.30
CA GLU A 288 13.83 9.24 1.86
C GLU A 288 14.19 10.60 2.47
N PHE A 289 13.90 11.71 1.77
CA PHE A 289 14.08 13.05 2.32
C PHE A 289 13.28 13.26 3.62
N ASN A 290 12.03 12.82 3.65
CA ASN A 290 11.20 12.87 4.86
C ASN A 290 11.80 12.03 6.00
N ARG A 291 12.33 10.83 5.70
CA ARG A 291 12.97 9.97 6.71
C ARG A 291 14.21 10.63 7.30
N GLN A 292 15.08 11.19 6.45
CA GLN A 292 16.30 11.88 6.89
C GLN A 292 15.98 13.15 7.69
N MET A 293 15.05 13.98 7.20
CA MET A 293 14.67 15.22 7.89
C MET A 293 14.02 14.94 9.25
N ARG A 294 13.23 13.88 9.37
CA ARG A 294 12.65 13.45 10.65
C ARG A 294 13.70 12.90 11.61
N ALA A 295 14.67 12.13 11.12
CA ALA A 295 15.80 11.67 11.93
C ALA A 295 16.61 12.87 12.47
N HIS A 296 16.94 13.83 11.59
CA HIS A 296 17.59 15.08 11.99
C HIS A 296 16.76 15.87 12.99
N ALA A 297 15.43 15.93 12.83
CA ALA A 297 14.56 16.59 13.79
C ALA A 297 14.72 16.00 15.19
N LEU A 298 14.76 14.67 15.31
CA LEU A 298 14.97 13.98 16.60
C LEU A 298 16.32 14.36 17.23
N GLU A 299 17.39 14.43 16.42
CA GLU A 299 18.72 14.86 16.88
C GLU A 299 18.72 16.31 17.40
N GLN A 300 17.88 17.17 16.82
CA GLN A 300 17.69 18.56 17.26
C GLN A 300 16.69 18.71 18.41
N GLY A 301 16.19 17.60 18.97
CA GLY A 301 15.22 17.64 20.08
C GLY A 301 13.80 18.01 19.63
N PHE A 302 13.43 17.67 18.40
CA PHE A 302 12.08 17.85 17.86
C PHE A 302 11.51 16.54 17.30
N THR A 303 10.19 16.46 17.19
CA THR A 303 9.51 15.48 16.35
C THR A 303 8.74 16.20 15.25
N LEU A 304 8.91 15.74 14.01
CA LEU A 304 8.29 16.31 12.82
C LEU A 304 7.36 15.27 12.19
N ASN A 305 6.10 15.65 11.95
CA ASN A 305 5.14 14.87 11.17
C ASN A 305 4.37 15.77 10.20
N GLU A 306 3.38 15.21 9.49
CA GLU A 306 2.58 15.96 8.52
C GLU A 306 1.67 17.03 9.15
N TYR A 307 1.50 17.03 10.47
CA TYR A 307 0.62 17.94 11.20
C TYR A 307 1.39 19.05 11.94
N GLY A 308 2.68 18.87 12.22
CA GLY A 308 3.41 19.86 13.00
C GLY A 308 4.84 19.46 13.34
N LEU A 309 5.56 20.45 13.82
CA LEU A 309 6.86 20.32 14.47
C LEU A 309 6.66 20.54 15.97
N ARG A 310 7.10 19.61 16.81
CA ARG A 310 6.93 19.67 18.27
C ARG A 310 8.27 19.49 18.97
N PRO A 311 8.62 20.29 19.98
CA PRO A 311 9.82 20.06 20.78
C PRO A 311 9.65 18.79 21.60
N LEU A 312 10.75 18.08 21.84
CA LEU A 312 10.80 16.93 22.75
C LEU A 312 11.31 17.41 24.11
N GLY A 313 10.54 17.14 25.15
CA GLY A 313 10.99 17.36 26.52
C GLY A 313 12.13 16.42 26.91
N THR A 314 12.74 16.63 28.07
CA THR A 314 13.82 15.78 28.61
C THR A 314 13.42 14.31 28.79
N THR A 315 12.13 14.03 28.89
CA THR A 315 11.54 12.68 28.98
C THR A 315 11.24 12.04 27.62
N GLY A 316 11.47 12.75 26.51
CA GLY A 316 11.11 12.31 25.15
C GLY A 316 9.63 12.50 24.81
N VAL A 317 8.84 13.12 25.69
CA VAL A 317 7.43 13.45 25.41
C VAL A 317 7.37 14.70 24.52
N ALA A 318 6.58 14.63 23.45
CA ALA A 318 6.35 15.77 22.57
C ALA A 318 5.53 16.86 23.27
N GLY A 319 6.05 18.08 23.27
CA GLY A 319 5.34 19.27 23.75
C GLY A 319 4.35 19.81 22.72
N GLU A 320 3.92 21.05 22.96
CA GLU A 320 3.00 21.76 22.06
C GLU A 320 3.63 22.07 20.69
N PRO A 321 2.85 22.07 19.60
CA PRO A 321 3.33 22.46 18.28
C PRO A 321 3.94 23.87 18.28
N VAL A 322 5.08 24.04 17.61
CA VAL A 322 5.61 25.37 17.33
C VAL A 322 4.85 26.02 16.16
N PRO A 323 4.69 27.35 16.15
CA PRO A 323 4.07 28.04 15.02
C PRO A 323 4.94 27.89 13.77
N VAL A 324 4.33 27.58 12.63
CA VAL A 324 5.02 27.43 11.34
C VAL A 324 4.23 28.17 10.25
N GLY A 325 4.73 29.32 9.82
CA GLY A 325 4.16 30.17 8.76
C GLY A 325 4.74 29.92 7.36
N SER A 326 5.76 29.07 7.24
CA SER A 326 6.37 28.72 5.96
C SER A 326 7.06 27.36 6.01
N GLU A 327 7.30 26.73 4.85
CA GLU A 327 8.17 25.53 4.81
C GLU A 327 9.55 25.87 5.36
N ARG A 328 10.08 27.07 5.06
CA ARG A 328 11.42 27.52 5.46
C ARG A 328 11.58 27.58 6.98
N GLU A 329 10.57 28.00 7.72
CA GLU A 329 10.62 28.03 9.19
C GLU A 329 10.86 26.64 9.79
N VAL A 330 10.33 25.56 9.19
CA VAL A 330 10.64 24.19 9.66
C VAL A 330 12.14 23.91 9.55
N PHE A 331 12.77 24.33 8.46
CA PHE A 331 14.21 24.19 8.26
C PHE A 331 14.99 25.03 9.27
N GLU A 332 14.54 26.25 9.57
CA GLU A 332 15.16 27.15 10.53
C GLU A 332 15.10 26.60 11.97
N TYR A 333 13.94 26.12 12.42
CA TYR A 333 13.81 25.46 13.73
C TYR A 333 14.77 24.27 13.88
N LEU A 334 14.95 23.51 12.81
CA LEU A 334 15.81 22.34 12.78
C LEU A 334 17.28 22.68 12.49
N GLN A 335 17.64 23.96 12.36
CA GLN A 335 18.98 24.39 11.98
C GLN A 335 19.49 23.66 10.71
N TYR A 336 18.58 23.37 9.79
CA TYR A 336 18.84 22.61 8.57
C TYR A 336 18.85 23.57 7.37
N PRO A 337 19.83 23.52 6.46
CA PRO A 337 19.84 24.38 5.28
C PRO A 337 18.58 24.22 4.44
N TYR A 338 17.89 25.31 4.12
CA TYR A 338 16.67 25.24 3.32
C TYR A 338 16.93 24.60 1.96
N ARG A 339 16.13 23.59 1.61
CA ARG A 339 16.13 22.97 0.29
C ARG A 339 14.81 23.23 -0.43
N PRO A 340 14.82 23.86 -1.62
CA PRO A 340 13.62 23.95 -2.44
C PRO A 340 13.16 22.56 -2.90
N PRO A 341 11.87 22.37 -3.27
CA PRO A 341 11.31 21.07 -3.63
C PRO A 341 12.14 20.23 -4.61
N GLU A 342 12.76 20.87 -5.61
CA GLU A 342 13.55 20.21 -6.66
C GLU A 342 14.83 19.56 -6.12
N GLN A 343 15.32 20.01 -4.96
CA GLN A 343 16.51 19.49 -4.28
C GLN A 343 16.19 18.44 -3.21
N ARG A 344 14.95 17.93 -3.19
CA ARG A 344 14.47 16.92 -2.21
C ARG A 344 14.28 15.53 -2.82
N ASN A 345 14.77 15.30 -4.05
CA ASN A 345 14.88 13.97 -4.64
C ASN A 345 16.16 13.31 -4.12
N LEU A 346 16.05 12.64 -2.97
CA LEU A 346 17.09 11.77 -2.41
C LEU A 346 16.81 10.31 -2.75
#